data_AF-A0A520RS26-F1
#
_entry.id   AF-A0A520RS26-F1
#
_cell.length_a   1.000
_cell.length_b   1.000
_cell.length_c   1.000
_cell.angle_alpha   90.00
_cell.angle_beta   90.00
_cell.angle_gamma   90.00
#
_symmetry.space_group_name_H-M   'P 1'
#
loop_
_entity.id
_entity.type
_entity.pdbx_description
1 polymer ?
#
loop_
_entity_poly.entity_id
_entity_poly.type
_entity_poly.pdbx_seq_one_letter_code
_entity_poly.pdbx_strand_id
1 'polypeptide(L)'
;MMLNRAAVLALVSLAGCAGVPDATDISEEISRGMNYEEIFVMLSDYEMERDFRGDATALQFCSGSNKNAEYVIVWFIGDQVEGVSQYYKEIPSDERCGWFFGEVDWAQAPTAVKTELYIE
;
A
#
# COMPACT_ATOMS: atom_id res chain seq x y z
N MET A 1 35.92 -51.40 5.60
CA MET A 1 34.96 -50.55 6.33
C MET A 1 34.87 -49.21 5.61
N MET A 2 33.73 -48.97 4.95
CA MET A 2 33.47 -47.79 4.13
C MET A 2 33.20 -46.59 5.04
N LEU A 3 34.05 -45.55 4.99
CA LEU A 3 33.76 -44.27 5.64
C LEU A 3 32.91 -43.43 4.69
N ASN A 4 31.60 -43.52 4.89
CA ASN A 4 30.61 -42.66 4.25
C ASN A 4 30.66 -41.30 4.95
N ARG A 5 31.27 -40.27 4.33
CA ARG A 5 31.18 -38.89 4.81
C ARG A 5 30.23 -38.13 3.91
N ALA A 6 28.97 -38.12 4.31
CA ALA A 6 27.91 -37.33 3.71
C ALA A 6 28.31 -35.85 3.70
N ALA A 7 28.25 -35.23 2.52
CA ALA A 7 28.36 -33.80 2.35
C ALA A 7 27.10 -33.14 2.94
N VAL A 8 27.27 -32.34 3.99
CA VAL A 8 26.21 -31.48 4.51
C VAL A 8 26.17 -30.25 3.62
N LEU A 9 25.21 -30.20 2.69
CA LEU A 9 24.86 -28.96 1.99
C LEU A 9 24.28 -27.98 2.99
N ALA A 10 25.06 -26.96 3.35
CA ALA A 10 24.55 -25.79 4.04
C ALA A 10 23.71 -24.97 3.05
N LEU A 11 22.39 -25.09 3.13
CA LEU A 11 21.45 -24.15 2.55
C LEU A 11 21.57 -22.83 3.33
N VAL A 12 22.34 -21.89 2.79
CA VAL A 12 22.35 -20.50 3.26
C VAL A 12 21.06 -19.86 2.77
N SER A 13 20.05 -19.85 3.64
CA SER A 13 18.84 -19.05 3.44
C SER A 13 19.21 -17.57 3.45
N LEU A 14 19.31 -16.98 2.26
CA LEU A 14 19.30 -15.53 2.04
C LEU A 14 17.89 -15.02 2.38
N ALA A 15 17.54 -14.97 3.66
CA ALA A 15 16.50 -14.07 4.13
C ALA A 15 17.11 -12.67 4.06
N GLY A 16 17.01 -12.04 2.89
CA GLY A 16 17.29 -10.63 2.78
C GLY A 16 16.26 -9.91 3.66
N CYS A 17 16.71 -9.32 4.77
CA CYS A 17 15.96 -8.29 5.47
C CYS A 17 15.92 -7.04 4.59
N ALA A 18 15.28 -7.12 3.42
CA ALA A 18 14.83 -5.93 2.73
C ALA A 18 13.64 -5.43 3.57
N GLY A 19 13.80 -4.26 4.20
CA GLY A 19 12.67 -3.60 4.85
C GLY A 19 11.57 -3.34 3.82
N VAL A 20 10.32 -3.37 4.24
CA VAL A 20 9.21 -2.88 3.43
C VAL A 20 9.52 -1.42 3.04
N PRO A 21 9.47 -1.05 1.75
CA PRO A 21 9.76 0.31 1.33
C PRO A 21 8.74 1.30 1.92
N ASP A 22 9.06 2.59 1.82
CA ASP A 22 8.12 3.61 2.27
C ASP A 22 6.91 3.69 1.31
N ALA A 23 5.76 4.11 1.84
CA ALA A 23 4.49 4.11 1.13
C ALA A 23 4.54 5.11 -0.03
N THR A 24 5.20 6.25 0.17
CA THR A 24 5.45 7.20 -0.93
C THR A 24 6.27 6.55 -2.04
N ASP A 25 7.33 5.79 -1.73
CA ASP A 25 8.18 5.14 -2.74
C ASP A 25 7.39 4.12 -3.58
N ILE A 26 6.68 3.18 -2.94
CA ILE A 26 5.89 2.18 -3.69
C ILE A 26 4.76 2.83 -4.50
N SER A 27 4.25 3.98 -4.06
CA SER A 27 3.19 4.68 -4.77
C SER A 27 3.64 5.25 -6.12
N GLU A 28 4.93 5.48 -6.32
CA GLU A 28 5.49 5.93 -7.60
C GLU A 28 5.41 4.84 -8.69
N GLU A 29 5.31 3.57 -8.28
CA GLU A 29 5.13 2.44 -9.19
C GLU A 29 3.66 2.27 -9.62
N ILE A 30 2.72 2.92 -8.91
CA ILE A 30 1.28 2.84 -9.18
C ILE A 30 0.89 3.79 -10.31
N SER A 31 0.48 3.20 -11.43
CA SER A 31 0.07 3.93 -12.63
C SER A 31 -1.42 3.79 -12.91
N ARG A 32 -2.00 4.82 -13.54
CA ARG A 32 -3.38 4.76 -14.05
C ARG A 32 -3.57 3.55 -14.96
N GLY A 33 -4.70 2.85 -14.80
CA GLY A 33 -5.07 1.67 -15.57
C GLY A 33 -4.55 0.34 -15.00
N MET A 34 -3.70 0.37 -13.97
CA MET A 34 -3.34 -0.85 -13.23
C MET A 34 -4.56 -1.47 -12.57
N ASN A 35 -4.55 -2.79 -12.44
CA ASN A 35 -5.69 -3.54 -11.91
C ASN A 35 -5.71 -3.55 -10.38
N TYR A 36 -6.89 -3.48 -9.78
CA TYR A 36 -7.09 -3.56 -8.34
C TYR A 36 -6.39 -4.77 -7.68
N GLU A 37 -6.48 -5.96 -8.26
CA GLU A 37 -5.87 -7.18 -7.71
C GLU A 37 -4.34 -7.08 -7.71
N GLU A 38 -3.75 -6.54 -8.78
CA GLU A 38 -2.31 -6.29 -8.87
C GLU A 38 -1.85 -5.31 -7.80
N ILE A 39 -2.58 -4.21 -7.60
CA ILE A 39 -2.29 -3.24 -6.54
C ILE A 39 -2.45 -3.88 -5.15
N PHE A 40 -3.51 -4.66 -4.93
CA PHE A 40 -3.76 -5.30 -3.64
C PHE A 40 -2.66 -6.31 -3.26
N VAL A 41 -2.13 -7.04 -4.24
CA VAL A 41 -0.98 -7.93 -4.03
C VAL A 41 0.29 -7.14 -3.75
N MET A 42 0.56 -6.10 -4.53
CA MET A 42 1.74 -5.23 -4.35
C MET A 42 1.76 -4.58 -2.96
N LEU A 43 0.60 -4.23 -2.42
CA LEU A 43 0.47 -3.57 -1.12
C LEU A 43 0.24 -4.56 0.04
N SER A 44 0.35 -5.87 -0.18
CA SER A 44 -0.01 -6.90 0.81
C SER A 44 0.83 -6.88 2.11
N ASP A 45 2.02 -6.28 2.08
CA ASP A 45 2.88 -6.11 3.25
C ASP A 45 2.54 -4.85 4.09
N TYR A 46 1.63 -3.99 3.61
CA TYR A 46 1.22 -2.75 4.27
C TYR A 46 -0.08 -2.94 5.05
N GLU A 47 -0.26 -2.11 6.08
CA GLU A 47 -1.61 -1.93 6.65
C GLU A 47 -2.48 -1.19 5.63
N MET A 48 -3.71 -1.65 5.45
CA MET A 48 -4.63 -1.14 4.43
C MET A 48 -6.05 -0.96 4.98
N GLU A 49 -6.73 0.07 4.48
CA GLU A 49 -8.16 0.30 4.70
C GLU A 49 -8.85 0.63 3.38
N ARG A 50 -10.13 0.25 3.24
CA ARG A 50 -10.89 0.43 2.01
C ARG A 50 -12.18 1.16 2.29
N ASP A 51 -12.42 2.20 1.51
CA ASP A 51 -13.69 2.90 1.45
C ASP A 51 -14.29 2.78 0.06
N PHE A 52 -15.61 2.64 0.03
CA PHE A 52 -16.38 2.47 -1.20
C PHE A 52 -17.41 3.57 -1.32
N ARG A 53 -17.59 4.08 -2.54
CA ARG A 53 -18.67 5.01 -2.86
C ARG A 53 -19.12 4.77 -4.28
N GLY A 54 -20.35 4.29 -4.46
CA GLY A 54 -20.84 3.88 -5.78
C GLY A 54 -19.91 2.85 -6.40
N ASP A 55 -19.46 3.12 -7.64
CA ASP A 55 -18.54 2.27 -8.39
C ASP A 55 -17.06 2.61 -8.15
N ALA A 56 -16.76 3.59 -7.27
CA ALA A 56 -15.41 3.97 -6.92
C ALA A 56 -14.94 3.33 -5.60
N THR A 57 -13.64 3.02 -5.55
CA THR A 57 -12.96 2.51 -4.36
C THR A 57 -11.76 3.41 -4.02
N ALA A 58 -11.58 3.70 -2.74
CA ALA A 58 -10.39 4.31 -2.19
C ALA A 58 -9.67 3.27 -1.32
N LEU A 59 -8.49 2.83 -1.75
CA LEU A 59 -7.62 1.94 -0.98
C LEU A 59 -6.54 2.79 -0.31
N GLN A 60 -6.65 2.96 1.00
CA GLN A 60 -5.63 3.59 1.81
C GLN A 60 -4.60 2.56 2.24
N PHE A 61 -3.33 2.95 2.22
CA PHE A 61 -2.26 2.19 2.87
C PHE A 61 -1.23 3.16 3.47
N CYS A 62 -0.43 2.66 4.40
CA CYS A 62 0.51 3.51 5.11
C CYS A 62 1.84 2.83 5.40
N SER A 63 2.89 3.65 5.48
CA SER A 63 4.18 3.29 6.05
C SER A 63 4.63 4.39 7.02
N GLY A 64 5.75 4.12 7.69
CA GLY A 64 6.36 5.07 8.60
C GLY A 64 6.55 4.44 9.97
N SER A 65 7.72 4.72 10.53
CA SER A 65 8.04 4.44 11.91
C SER A 65 8.53 5.74 12.53
N ASN A 66 8.23 5.94 13.82
CA ASN A 66 8.43 7.20 14.52
C ASN A 66 7.41 8.26 14.10
N LYS A 67 7.53 9.46 14.68
CA LYS A 67 6.43 10.42 14.85
C LYS A 67 5.68 10.84 13.57
N ASN A 68 6.13 10.49 12.38
CA ASN A 68 5.43 10.80 11.13
C ASN A 68 5.15 9.51 10.37
N ALA A 69 3.93 9.39 9.87
CA ALA A 69 3.52 8.34 8.96
C ALA A 69 3.07 8.93 7.63
N GLU A 70 3.34 8.17 6.57
CA GLU A 70 2.96 8.46 5.20
C GLU A 70 1.72 7.64 4.88
N TYR A 71 0.73 8.29 4.28
CA TYR A 71 -0.50 7.65 3.87
C TYR A 71 -0.71 7.91 2.40
N VAL A 72 -1.13 6.87 1.70
CA VAL A 72 -1.38 6.92 0.28
C VAL A 72 -2.77 6.38 0.03
N ILE A 73 -3.53 7.07 -0.82
CA ILE A 73 -4.85 6.66 -1.28
C ILE A 73 -4.73 6.32 -2.76
N VAL A 74 -4.99 5.07 -3.11
CA VAL A 74 -5.16 4.63 -4.50
C VAL A 74 -6.65 4.70 -4.82
N TRP A 75 -6.98 5.44 -5.86
CA TRP A 75 -8.35 5.65 -6.30
C TRP A 75 -8.67 4.76 -7.49
N PHE A 76 -9.80 4.05 -7.42
CA PHE A 76 -10.26 3.16 -8.47
C PHE A 76 -11.66 3.56 -8.96
N ILE A 77 -11.93 3.30 -10.24
CA ILE A 77 -13.28 3.14 -10.79
C ILE A 77 -13.39 1.71 -11.29
N GLY A 78 -14.34 0.94 -10.76
CA GLY A 78 -14.35 -0.50 -10.94
C GLY A 78 -13.00 -1.10 -10.51
N ASP A 79 -12.35 -1.83 -11.41
CA ASP A 79 -11.08 -2.50 -11.15
C ASP A 79 -9.83 -1.73 -11.64
N GLN A 80 -9.96 -0.48 -12.10
CA GLN A 80 -8.84 0.27 -12.66
C GLN A 80 -8.44 1.46 -11.79
N VAL A 81 -7.13 1.61 -11.58
CA VAL A 81 -6.54 2.79 -10.93
C VAL A 81 -6.81 4.03 -11.78
N GLU A 82 -7.37 5.07 -11.17
CA GLU A 82 -7.57 6.38 -11.77
C GLU A 82 -6.52 7.41 -11.36
N GLY A 83 -5.92 7.21 -10.18
CA GLY A 83 -4.84 8.03 -9.67
C GLY A 83 -4.50 7.70 -8.23
N VAL A 84 -3.54 8.46 -7.71
CA VAL A 84 -3.00 8.32 -6.36
C VAL A 84 -3.03 9.69 -5.68
N SER A 85 -3.25 9.71 -4.38
CA SER A 85 -3.08 10.89 -3.53
C SER A 85 -2.30 10.52 -2.29
N GLN A 86 -1.57 11.48 -1.71
CA GLN A 86 -0.72 11.24 -0.56
C GLN A 86 -0.95 12.30 0.51
N TYR A 87 -0.80 11.91 1.77
CA TYR A 87 -0.79 12.84 2.90
C TYR A 87 0.12 12.34 4.01
N TYR A 88 0.57 13.27 4.86
CA TYR A 88 1.41 12.98 6.00
C TYR A 88 0.66 13.29 7.28
N LYS A 89 0.89 12.47 8.31
CA LYS A 89 0.28 12.68 9.63
C LYS A 89 1.27 12.37 10.73
N GLU A 90 1.31 13.24 11.74
CA GLU A 90 2.03 12.95 12.96
C GLU A 90 1.27 11.87 13.74
N ILE A 91 1.96 10.77 14.10
CA ILE A 91 1.43 9.68 14.92
C ILE A 91 2.31 9.50 16.16
N PRO A 92 1.79 8.99 17.28
CA PRO A 92 2.62 8.72 18.44
C PRO A 92 3.79 7.79 18.06
N SER A 93 5.00 8.13 18.53
CA SER A 93 6.14 7.23 18.43
C SER A 93 5.79 5.93 19.14
N ASP A 94 6.01 4.80 18.48
CA ASP A 94 5.70 3.42 18.91
C ASP A 94 4.31 2.88 18.52
N GLU A 95 3.48 3.66 17.83
CA GLU A 95 2.19 3.18 17.33
C GLU A 95 2.21 2.83 15.84
N ARG A 96 1.31 1.93 15.46
CA ARG A 96 1.13 1.49 14.06
C ARG A 96 0.37 2.54 13.27
N CYS A 97 0.83 2.86 12.05
CA CYS A 97 0.15 3.85 11.20
C CYS A 97 -1.29 3.44 10.86
N GLY A 98 -1.58 2.15 10.73
CA GLY A 98 -2.92 1.66 10.39
C GLY A 98 -3.98 1.93 11.45
N TRP A 99 -3.61 2.38 12.65
CA TRP A 99 -4.57 2.81 13.68
C TRP A 99 -5.04 4.25 13.50
N PHE A 100 -4.44 4.98 12.57
CA PHE A 100 -4.66 6.42 12.38
C PHE A 100 -5.08 6.78 10.96
N PHE A 101 -5.56 5.82 10.16
CA PHE A 101 -6.24 6.12 8.90
C PHE A 101 -7.31 7.19 9.12
N GLY A 102 -7.32 8.19 8.23
CA GLY A 102 -8.37 9.21 8.20
C GLY A 102 -9.59 8.72 7.43
N GLU A 103 -10.74 9.37 7.66
CA GLU A 103 -11.87 9.24 6.74
C GLU A 103 -11.46 9.72 5.34
N VAL A 104 -11.86 8.97 4.30
CA VAL A 104 -11.59 9.36 2.91
C VAL A 104 -12.40 10.60 2.53
N ASP A 105 -11.69 11.71 2.27
CA ASP A 105 -12.28 12.91 1.67
C ASP A 105 -12.38 12.74 0.14
N TRP A 106 -13.54 12.26 -0.31
CA TRP A 106 -13.84 12.06 -1.73
C TRP A 106 -13.79 13.35 -2.57
N ALA A 107 -13.82 14.54 -1.95
CA ALA A 107 -13.64 15.80 -2.68
C ALA A 107 -12.19 16.00 -3.16
N GLN A 108 -11.23 15.27 -2.56
CA GLN A 108 -9.82 15.27 -2.96
C GLN A 108 -9.48 14.22 -4.01
N ALA A 109 -10.45 13.39 -4.41
CA ALA A 109 -10.24 12.36 -5.41
C ALA A 109 -9.86 12.97 -6.79
N PRO A 110 -9.18 12.20 -7.67
CA PRO A 110 -8.92 12.60 -9.04
C PRO A 110 -10.19 12.98 -9.80
N THR A 111 -10.08 13.87 -10.79
CA THR A 111 -11.22 14.39 -11.57
C THR A 111 -12.11 13.29 -12.16
N ALA A 112 -11.53 12.19 -12.65
CA ALA A 112 -12.28 11.06 -13.18
C ALA A 112 -13.22 10.45 -12.12
N VAL A 113 -12.70 10.19 -10.91
CA VAL A 113 -13.45 9.64 -9.78
C VAL A 113 -14.53 10.62 -9.32
N LYS A 114 -14.22 11.91 -9.22
CA LYS A 114 -15.23 12.92 -8.88
C LYS A 114 -16.35 13.00 -9.92
N THR A 115 -16.01 12.85 -11.20
CA THR A 115 -16.99 12.84 -12.30
C THR A 115 -17.90 11.62 -12.21
N GLU A 116 -17.33 10.44 -11.98
CA GLU A 116 -18.08 9.18 -11.77
C GLU A 116 -19.05 9.28 -10.59
N LEU A 117 -18.64 9.96 -9.53
CA LEU A 117 -19.42 10.11 -8.31
C LEU A 117 -20.33 11.33 -8.29
N TYR A 118 -20.38 12.12 -9.38
CA TYR A 118 -21.14 13.36 -9.46
C TYR A 118 -20.81 14.35 -8.32
N ILE A 119 -19.53 14.45 -7.96
CA ILE A 119 -19.00 15.40 -6.97
C ILE A 119 -18.53 16.67 -7.69
N GLU A 120 -19.07 17.82 -7.28
CA GLU A 120 -18.78 19.15 -7.84
C GLU A 120 -17.42 19.72 -7.40
#